data_AF-A0A2V9ABY7-F1
#
_entry.id   AF-A0A2V9ABY7-F1
#
_cell.length_a   1.000
_cell.length_b   1.000
_cell.length_c   1.000
_cell.angle_alpha   90.00
_cell.angle_beta   90.00
_cell.angle_gamma   90.00
#
_symmetry.space_group_name_H-M   'P 1'
#
loop_
_entity.id
_entity.type
_entity.pdbx_description
1 polymer ?
#
loop_
_entity_poly.entity_id
_entity_poly.type
_entity_poly.pdbx_seq_one_letter_code
_entity_poly.pdbx_strand_id
1 'polypeptide(L)' 'MTNSMGHDLKAIVAGNNKAVFSLYRDGNFFYVVKVQDQRYSFAIPIEDAKGTTFFAEFKAITLMRWIRKAIADKTFQPVK' A
#
# COMPACT_ATOMS: atom_id res chain seq x y z
N MET A 1 -7.59 6.80 26.59
CA MET A 1 -7.57 7.49 25.29
C MET A 1 -6.73 6.66 24.34
N THR A 2 -7.35 5.82 23.50
CA THR A 2 -6.62 5.03 22.50
C THR A 2 -6.31 5.95 21.33
N ASN A 3 -5.03 6.34 21.21
CA ASN A 3 -4.54 6.97 19.98
C ASN A 3 -4.83 5.98 18.84
N SER A 4 -5.78 6.34 17.98
CA SER A 4 -5.90 5.76 16.65
C SER A 4 -4.52 5.87 16.01
N MET A 5 -3.81 4.75 15.82
CA MET A 5 -2.55 4.71 15.07
C MET A 5 -2.86 5.03 13.60
N GLY A 6 -3.16 6.29 13.31
CA GLY A 6 -3.22 6.81 11.96
C GLY A 6 -1.82 6.71 11.39
N HIS A 7 -1.61 5.84 10.41
CA HIS A 7 -0.35 5.81 9.70
C HIS A 7 -0.15 7.17 9.01
N ASP A 8 0.94 7.86 9.34
CA ASP A 8 1.29 9.09 8.62
C ASP A 8 1.66 8.74 7.18
N LEU A 9 0.75 9.04 6.26
CA LEU A 9 0.93 8.80 4.84
C LEU A 9 2.21 9.47 4.31
N LYS A 10 2.57 10.64 4.82
CA LYS A 10 3.78 11.35 4.40
C LYS A 10 5.02 10.53 4.74
N ALA A 11 5.09 9.97 5.95
CA ALA A 11 6.17 9.09 6.36
C ALA A 11 6.24 7.82 5.52
N ILE A 12 5.09 7.22 5.14
CA ILE A 12 5.06 6.01 4.30
C ILE A 12 5.64 6.27 2.91
N VAL A 13 5.31 7.40 2.29
CA VAL A 13 5.66 7.66 0.88
C VAL A 13 6.93 8.49 0.70
N ALA A 14 7.58 8.91 1.79
CA ALA A 14 8.77 9.75 1.74
C ALA A 14 10.01 9.02 1.19
N GLY A 15 10.94 9.81 0.65
CA GLY A 15 12.25 9.35 0.20
C GLY A 15 12.17 8.31 -0.92
N ASN A 16 12.84 7.18 -0.71
CA ASN A 16 12.90 6.08 -1.67
C ASN A 16 12.23 4.80 -1.13
N ASN A 17 11.22 4.94 -0.26
CA ASN A 17 10.47 3.79 0.20
C ASN A 17 9.79 3.10 -0.99
N LYS A 18 9.82 1.78 -1.00
CA LYS A 18 9.39 0.95 -2.12
C LYS A 18 8.17 0.14 -1.74
N ALA A 19 7.24 0.04 -2.68
CA ALA A 19 6.11 -0.88 -2.66
C ALA A 19 6.45 -2.05 -3.58
N VAL A 20 6.49 -3.26 -3.03
CA VAL A 20 6.85 -4.48 -3.76
C VAL A 20 5.60 -5.32 -3.96
N PHE A 21 5.38 -5.79 -5.19
CA PHE A 21 4.30 -6.70 -5.51
C PHE A 21 4.46 -8.00 -4.71
N SER A 22 3.38 -8.45 -4.09
CA SER A 22 3.38 -9.67 -3.28
C SER A 22 2.58 -10.78 -3.95
N LEU A 23 1.32 -10.52 -4.30
CA LEU A 23 0.44 -11.54 -4.89
C LEU A 23 -0.75 -10.90 -5.59
N TYR A 24 -1.38 -11.67 -6.46
CA TYR A 24 -2.69 -11.38 -7.03
C TYR A 24 -3.70 -12.38 -6.48
N ARG A 25 -4.83 -11.89 -5.96
CA ARG A 25 -5.93 -12.73 -5.46
C ARG A 25 -7.24 -11.98 -5.55
N ASP A 26 -8.30 -12.67 -5.98
CA ASP A 26 -9.67 -12.15 -6.00
C ASP A 26 -9.79 -10.76 -6.65
N GLY A 27 -9.20 -10.57 -7.84
CA GLY A 27 -9.28 -9.30 -8.57
C GLY A 27 -8.35 -8.18 -8.04
N ASN A 28 -7.51 -8.46 -7.06
CA ASN A 28 -6.68 -7.45 -6.40
C ASN A 28 -5.19 -7.76 -6.53
N PHE A 29 -4.40 -6.73 -6.89
CA PHE A 29 -2.95 -6.74 -6.75
C PHE A 29 -2.57 -6.27 -5.36
N PHE A 30 -1.85 -7.09 -4.60
CA PHE A 30 -1.37 -6.73 -3.28
C PHE A 30 0.08 -6.28 -3.35
N TYR A 31 0.32 -5.08 -2.83
CA TYR A 31 1.66 -4.51 -2.66
C TYR A 31 2.00 -4.39 -1.18
N VAL A 32 3.28 -4.54 -0.88
CA VAL A 32 3.81 -4.44 0.47
C VAL A 32 4.79 -3.28 0.56
N VAL A 33 4.62 -2.44 1.58
CA VAL A 33 5.53 -1.35 1.94
C VAL A 33 6.08 -1.57 3.34
N LYS A 34 7.33 -1.15 3.57
CA LYS A 34 7.94 -1.12 4.90
C LYS A 34 7.60 0.21 5.58
N VAL A 35 7.13 0.15 6.81
CA VAL A 35 6.84 1.29 7.69
C VAL A 35 7.58 1.05 8.99
N GLN A 36 8.64 1.82 9.24
CA GLN A 36 9.61 1.50 10.30
C GLN A 36 10.08 0.06 10.14
N ASP A 37 9.96 -0.82 11.14
CA ASP A 37 10.38 -2.23 11.05
C ASP A 37 9.25 -3.22 10.72
N GLN A 38 8.06 -2.71 10.43
CA GLN A 38 6.89 -3.53 10.09
C GLN A 38 6.55 -3.42 8.60
N ARG A 39 6.12 -4.53 8.01
CA ARG A 39 5.60 -4.57 6.64
C ARG A 39 4.08 -4.52 6.64
N TYR A 40 3.53 -3.72 5.74
CA TYR A 40 2.09 -3.54 5.57
C TYR A 40 1.69 -3.80 4.12
N SER A 41 0.55 -4.46 3.95
CA SER A 41 -0.08 -4.75 2.66
C SER A 41 -1.21 -3.77 2.36
N PHE A 42 -1.38 -3.46 1.08
CA PHE A 42 -2.56 -2.78 0.55
C PHE A 42 -2.93 -3.36 -0.82
N ALA A 43 -4.22 -3.29 -1.13
CA ALA A 43 -4.78 -3.81 -2.37
C ALA A 43 -4.96 -2.71 -3.42
N ILE A 44 -4.73 -3.08 -4.67
CA ILE A 44 -5.13 -2.31 -5.85
C ILE A 44 -6.11 -3.17 -6.66
N PRO A 45 -7.40 -2.81 -6.70
CA PRO A 45 -8.38 -3.53 -7.49
C PRO A 45 -8.12 -3.36 -8.99
N ILE A 46 -8.23 -4.43 -9.76
CA ILE A 46 -7.95 -4.43 -11.20
C ILE A 46 -8.90 -3.50 -11.96
N GLU A 47 -10.14 -3.36 -11.51
CA GLU A 47 -11.14 -2.46 -12.08
C GLU A 47 -10.76 -0.98 -11.96
N ASP A 48 -9.97 -0.62 -10.95
CA ASP A 48 -9.48 0.75 -10.74
C ASP A 48 -8.23 1.06 -11.57
N ALA A 49 -7.57 0.02 -12.11
CA ALA A 49 -6.31 0.14 -12.83
C ALA A 49 -6.45 0.59 -14.29
N LYS A 50 -7.59 0.36 -14.94
CA LYS A 50 -7.95 0.85 -16.30
C LYS A 50 -6.82 0.76 -17.36
N GLY A 51 -6.08 -0.35 -17.39
CA GLY A 51 -4.98 -0.56 -18.36
C GLY A 51 -3.58 -0.14 -17.89
N THR A 52 -3.42 0.21 -16.62
CA THR A 52 -2.11 0.47 -16.01
C THR A 52 -1.26 -0.79 -15.96
N THR A 53 0.01 -0.68 -16.33
CA THR A 53 1.01 -1.74 -16.10
C THR A 53 1.48 -1.71 -14.65
N PHE A 54 1.32 -2.84 -13.95
CA PHE A 54 1.82 -3.02 -12.60
C PHE A 54 3.15 -3.77 -12.60
N PHE A 55 4.21 -3.07 -12.19
CA PHE A 55 5.55 -3.64 -12.08
C PHE A 55 5.74 -4.33 -10.73
N ALA A 56 6.76 -5.19 -10.66
CA ALA A 56 7.14 -5.87 -9.43
C ALA A 56 7.50 -4.89 -8.29
N GLU A 57 7.91 -3.67 -8.62
CA GLU A 57 8.26 -2.65 -7.65
C GLU A 57 7.87 -1.25 -8.14
N PHE A 58 7.38 -0.43 -7.22
CA PHE A 58 7.20 1.00 -7.40
C PHE A 58 7.81 1.77 -6.23
N LYS A 59 8.15 3.05 -6.44
CA LYS A 59 8.25 3.96 -5.30
C LYS A 59 6.89 4.05 -4.63
N ALA A 60 6.84 4.03 -3.30
CA ALA A 60 5.58 4.07 -2.55
C ALA A 60 4.74 5.31 -2.90
N ILE A 61 5.38 6.44 -3.21
CA ILE A 61 4.70 7.66 -3.65
C ILE A 61 3.89 7.49 -4.94
N THR A 62 4.33 6.63 -5.87
CA THR A 62 3.58 6.32 -7.10
C THR A 62 2.25 5.65 -6.79
N LEU A 63 2.18 4.87 -5.70
CA LEU A 63 0.99 4.17 -5.26
C LEU A 63 0.24 4.89 -4.12
N MET A 64 0.59 6.15 -3.83
CA MET A 64 0.05 6.93 -2.70
C MET A 64 -1.48 6.98 -2.68
N ARG A 65 -2.13 7.07 -3.85
CA ARG A 65 -3.60 7.06 -3.97
C ARG A 65 -4.20 5.83 -3.29
N TRP A 66 -3.67 4.65 -3.59
CA TRP A 66 -4.17 3.38 -3.05
C TRP A 66 -3.73 3.15 -1.61
N ILE A 67 -2.53 3.57 -1.23
CA ILE A 67 -2.08 3.55 0.17
C ILE A 67 -3.03 4.40 1.04
N ARG A 68 -3.34 5.64 0.61
CA ARG A 68 -4.28 6.53 1.29
C ARG A 68 -5.66 5.89 1.43
N LYS A 69 -6.17 5.31 0.34
CA LYS A 69 -7.47 4.64 0.33
C LYS A 69 -7.49 3.47 1.32
N ALA A 70 -6.45 2.64 1.33
CA ALA A 70 -6.35 1.50 2.24
C ALA A 70 -6.27 1.91 3.71
N ILE A 71 -5.61 3.04 4.03
CA ILE A 71 -5.59 3.60 5.39
C ILE A 71 -7.00 4.06 5.79
N ALA A 72 -7.69 4.81 4.92
CA ALA A 72 -9.05 5.29 5.18
C ALA A 72 -10.05 4.13 5.35
N ASP A 73 -9.93 3.10 4.52
CA ASP A 73 -10.81 1.93 4.49
C ASP A 73 -10.39 0.86 5.54
N LYS A 74 -9.33 1.09 6.33
CA LYS A 74 -8.76 0.16 7.33
C LYS A 74 -8.33 -1.20 6.77
N THR A 75 -7.93 -1.23 5.50
CA THR A 75 -7.40 -2.41 4.79
C THR A 75 -5.88 -2.38 4.66
N PHE A 76 -5.22 -1.30 5.10
CA PHE A 76 -3.77 -1.24 5.25
C PHE A 76 -3.32 -2.03 6.49
N GLN A 77 -2.93 -3.29 6.31
CA GLN A 77 -2.75 -4.25 7.40
C GLN A 77 -1.36 -4.88 7.41
N PRO A 78 -0.82 -5.24 8.58
CA PRO A 78 0.49 -5.88 8.65
C PRO A 78 0.49 -7.21 7.89
N VAL A 79 1.58 -7.47 7.17
CA VAL A 79 1.82 -8.78 6.53
C VAL A 79 2.10 -9.81 7.64
N LYS A 80 1.44 -10.97 7.57
CA LYS A 80 1.69 -12.11 8.47
C LYS A 80 3.03 -12.78 8.18
#